data_AF-Q9NGG5-F1
#
_entry.id   AF-Q9NGG5-F1
#
_cell.length_a   1.000
_cell.length_b   1.000
_cell.length_c   1.000
_cell.angle_alpha   90.00
_cell.angle_beta   90.00
_cell.angle_gamma   90.00
#
_symmetry.space_group_name_H-M   'P 1'
#
loop_
_entity.id
_entity.type
_entity.pdbx_description
1 polymer ?
#
loop_
_entity_poly.entity_id
_entity_poly.type
_entity_poly.pdbx_seq_one_letter_code
_entity_poly.pdbx_strand_id
1 'polypeptide(L)'
;TVENCVTKTFHKILQAQLDCIWHQLNSQTKLIVADLKILRSLMISTMYHDAVSAYAFMKRYRSTEYALSNSGWTLLDAAEQIFKLSRQRVFNGQQEFEPEPCPKWQTLTDLLTKEVPGDMRRSRRSEQQPKVLILCQDARTCHQLKQYLTQGGPRFLLQQALQHEVPVGKLSDNYAKESQTRVAPPKNVSSNKELRREEVSGSQPPSVGMDELAQLLSESETEGQHFEESYMLTMTQSVEVGPATIDIKPDPDVS
;
A
#
# COMPACT_ATOMS: atom_id res chain seq x y z
N THR A 1 -22.78 -0.29 -22.59
CA THR A 1 -21.61 -0.96 -23.20
C THR A 1 -20.61 -1.33 -22.12
N VAL A 2 -19.71 -2.29 -22.39
CA VAL A 2 -18.72 -2.79 -21.39
C VAL A 2 -17.82 -1.67 -20.86
N GLU A 3 -17.50 -0.67 -21.66
CA GLU A 3 -16.68 0.48 -21.27
C GLU A 3 -17.28 1.28 -20.12
N ASN A 4 -18.62 1.37 -20.06
CA ASN A 4 -19.31 2.04 -18.96
C ASN A 4 -19.07 1.32 -17.63
N CYS A 5 -18.80 0.02 -17.63
CA CYS A 5 -18.53 -0.78 -16.43
C CYS A 5 -17.23 -0.39 -15.72
N VAL A 6 -16.35 0.39 -16.36
CA VAL A 6 -15.11 0.92 -15.77
C VAL A 6 -15.35 2.30 -15.12
N THR A 7 -16.37 3.05 -15.57
CA THR A 7 -16.63 4.43 -15.12
C THR A 7 -17.14 4.51 -13.68
N LYS A 8 -16.71 5.51 -12.89
CA LYS A 8 -17.10 5.64 -11.46
C LYS A 8 -18.62 5.72 -11.23
N THR A 9 -19.40 6.07 -12.25
CA THR A 9 -20.86 6.24 -12.18
C THR A 9 -21.64 4.95 -12.46
N PHE A 10 -21.00 3.87 -12.90
CA PHE A 10 -21.66 2.64 -13.31
C PHE A 10 -22.64 2.08 -12.27
N HIS A 11 -22.20 1.95 -11.01
CA HIS A 11 -23.05 1.43 -9.95
C HIS A 11 -24.24 2.32 -9.64
N LYS A 12 -24.06 3.64 -9.70
CA LYS A 12 -25.15 4.60 -9.48
C LYS A 12 -26.22 4.47 -10.55
N ILE A 13 -25.80 4.30 -11.81
CA ILE A 13 -26.73 4.09 -12.93
C ILE A 13 -27.43 2.74 -12.79
N LEU A 14 -26.68 1.66 -12.50
CA LEU A 14 -27.24 0.33 -12.34
C LEU A 14 -28.28 0.28 -11.21
N GLN A 15 -27.96 0.89 -10.06
CA GLN A 15 -28.88 0.98 -8.92
C GLN A 15 -30.14 1.76 -9.28
N ALA A 16 -30.02 2.94 -9.90
CA ALA A 16 -31.18 3.74 -10.29
C ALA A 16 -32.13 3.01 -11.27
N GLN A 17 -31.60 2.14 -12.14
CA GLN A 17 -32.40 1.33 -13.06
C GLN A 17 -33.07 0.13 -12.36
N LEU A 18 -32.39 -0.48 -11.39
CA LEU A 18 -32.89 -1.68 -10.70
C LEU A 18 -33.81 -1.36 -9.52
N ASP A 19 -33.68 -0.17 -8.90
CA ASP A 19 -34.48 0.23 -7.73
C ASP A 19 -35.99 0.20 -8.04
N CYS A 20 -36.41 0.61 -9.24
CA CYS A 20 -37.81 0.60 -9.67
C CYS A 20 -38.43 -0.81 -9.67
N ILE A 21 -37.63 -1.84 -9.90
CA ILE A 21 -38.06 -3.24 -10.05
C ILE A 21 -37.44 -4.18 -9.01
N TRP A 22 -36.77 -3.66 -7.98
CA TRP A 22 -35.96 -4.45 -7.04
C TRP A 22 -36.76 -5.54 -6.32
N HIS A 23 -38.02 -5.25 -6.00
CA HIS A 23 -38.94 -6.18 -5.35
C HIS A 23 -39.38 -7.34 -6.27
N GLN A 24 -39.26 -7.17 -7.59
CA GLN A 24 -39.63 -8.17 -8.60
C GLN A 24 -38.46 -9.07 -9.00
N LEU A 25 -37.22 -8.70 -8.65
CA LEU A 25 -36.03 -9.47 -8.97
C LEU A 25 -35.92 -10.73 -8.11
N ASN A 26 -35.56 -11.84 -8.75
CA ASN A 26 -35.25 -13.09 -8.04
C ASN A 26 -33.96 -12.94 -7.20
N SER A 27 -33.78 -13.83 -6.22
CA SER A 27 -32.60 -13.82 -5.33
C SER A 27 -31.28 -13.94 -6.11
N GLN A 28 -31.27 -14.81 -7.12
CA GLN A 28 -30.10 -15.03 -7.97
C GLN A 28 -29.63 -13.74 -8.70
N THR A 29 -30.56 -12.94 -9.22
CA THR A 29 -30.24 -11.67 -9.89
C THR A 29 -29.66 -10.67 -8.91
N LYS A 30 -30.18 -10.62 -7.67
CA LYS A 30 -29.63 -9.75 -6.61
C LYS A 30 -28.19 -10.14 -6.24
N LEU A 31 -27.89 -11.44 -6.19
CA LEU A 31 -26.52 -11.94 -5.99
C LEU A 31 -25.59 -11.54 -7.15
N ILE A 32 -26.03 -11.67 -8.40
CA ILE A 32 -25.24 -11.24 -9.57
C ILE A 32 -24.92 -9.74 -9.51
N VAL A 33 -25.88 -8.90 -9.11
CA VAL A 33 -25.68 -7.45 -8.98
C VAL A 33 -24.66 -7.14 -7.88
N ALA A 34 -24.69 -7.87 -6.77
CA ALA A 34 -23.69 -7.75 -5.70
C ALA A 34 -22.30 -8.19 -6.19
N ASP A 35 -22.21 -9.32 -6.89
CA ASP A 35 -20.95 -9.82 -7.44
C ASP A 35 -20.34 -8.88 -8.48
N LEU A 36 -21.17 -8.22 -9.29
CA LEU A 36 -20.72 -7.22 -10.24
C LEU A 36 -20.03 -6.02 -9.54
N LYS A 37 -20.45 -5.65 -8.33
CA LYS A 37 -19.75 -4.66 -7.49
C LYS A 37 -18.39 -5.15 -7.03
N ILE A 38 -18.30 -6.42 -6.66
CA ILE A 38 -17.06 -7.04 -6.19
C ILE A 38 -16.06 -7.19 -7.33
N LEU A 39 -16.49 -7.72 -8.48
CA LEU A 39 -15.67 -7.88 -9.68
C LEU A 39 -15.10 -6.55 -10.18
N ARG A 40 -15.90 -5.48 -10.12
CA ARG A 40 -15.43 -4.14 -10.44
C ARG A 40 -14.35 -3.67 -9.45
N SER A 41 -14.56 -3.86 -8.15
CA SER A 41 -13.56 -3.53 -7.13
C SER A 41 -12.26 -4.31 -7.31
N LEU A 42 -12.33 -5.60 -7.68
CA LEU A 42 -11.16 -6.44 -7.99
C LEU A 42 -10.39 -5.92 -9.22
N MET A 43 -11.11 -5.51 -10.27
CA MET A 43 -10.51 -4.89 -11.45
C MET A 43 -9.78 -3.59 -11.09
N ILE A 44 -10.42 -2.70 -10.33
CA ILE A 44 -9.82 -1.43 -9.89
C ILE A 44 -8.60 -1.71 -9.00
N SER A 45 -8.70 -2.67 -8.08
CA SER A 45 -7.57 -3.03 -7.20
C SER A 45 -6.34 -3.47 -7.99
N THR A 46 -6.53 -4.23 -9.07
CA THR A 46 -5.43 -4.65 -9.95
C THR A 46 -4.73 -3.47 -10.65
N MET A 47 -5.43 -2.35 -10.87
CA MET A 47 -4.88 -1.17 -11.56
C MET A 47 -4.16 -0.18 -10.65
N TYR A 48 -4.61 -0.05 -9.39
CA TYR A 48 -4.16 1.01 -8.48
C TYR A 48 -3.38 0.50 -7.27
N HIS A 49 -3.53 -0.77 -6.89
CA HIS A 49 -2.80 -1.37 -5.77
C HIS A 49 -1.59 -2.16 -6.25
N ASP A 50 -0.64 -2.39 -5.33
CA ASP A 50 0.49 -3.27 -5.56
C ASP A 50 0.08 -4.74 -5.65
N ALA A 51 1.00 -5.58 -6.13
CA ALA A 51 0.77 -7.01 -6.34
C ALA A 51 0.34 -7.73 -5.05
N VAL A 52 0.88 -7.33 -3.90
CA VAL A 52 0.65 -7.98 -2.61
C VAL A 52 -0.75 -7.64 -2.08
N SER A 53 -1.11 -6.35 -2.04
CA SER A 53 -2.45 -5.91 -1.65
C SER A 53 -3.54 -6.46 -2.59
N ALA A 54 -3.29 -6.48 -3.91
CA ALA A 54 -4.23 -7.04 -4.88
C ALA A 54 -4.44 -8.56 -4.66
N TYR A 55 -3.37 -9.31 -4.39
CA TYR A 55 -3.46 -10.73 -4.04
C TYR A 55 -4.19 -10.95 -2.72
N ALA A 56 -3.91 -10.16 -1.68
CA ALA A 56 -4.59 -10.26 -0.40
C ALA A 56 -6.09 -10.00 -0.53
N PHE A 57 -6.47 -9.00 -1.33
CA PHE A 57 -7.87 -8.70 -1.61
C PHE A 57 -8.55 -9.86 -2.37
N MET A 58 -7.88 -10.43 -3.36
CA MET A 58 -8.38 -11.60 -4.11
C MET A 58 -8.56 -12.83 -3.21
N LYS A 59 -7.58 -13.11 -2.33
CA LYS A 59 -7.57 -14.27 -1.43
C LYS A 59 -8.81 -14.34 -0.53
N ARG A 60 -9.39 -13.20 -0.15
CA ARG A 60 -10.61 -13.13 0.69
C ARG A 60 -11.80 -13.84 0.06
N TYR A 61 -11.90 -13.84 -1.27
CA TYR A 61 -13.02 -14.43 -2.00
C TYR A 61 -12.84 -15.92 -2.32
N ARG A 62 -11.73 -16.54 -1.89
CA ARG A 62 -11.44 -17.96 -2.17
C ARG A 62 -12.07 -18.92 -1.16
N SER A 63 -12.71 -18.41 -0.10
CA SER A 63 -13.32 -19.25 0.95
C SER A 63 -14.53 -20.04 0.42
N THR A 64 -14.69 -21.27 0.90
CA THR A 64 -15.82 -22.14 0.54
C THR A 64 -17.15 -21.53 0.97
N GLU A 65 -17.19 -20.88 2.13
CA GLU A 65 -18.38 -20.19 2.64
C GLU A 65 -18.84 -19.06 1.70
N TYR A 66 -17.90 -18.27 1.17
CA TYR A 66 -18.22 -17.22 0.21
C TYR A 66 -18.74 -17.82 -1.11
N ALA A 67 -18.14 -18.91 -1.60
CA ALA A 67 -18.59 -19.58 -2.81
C ALA A 67 -20.01 -20.17 -2.72
N LEU A 68 -20.48 -20.51 -1.51
CA LEU A 68 -21.83 -21.03 -1.27
C LEU A 68 -22.89 -19.93 -1.12
N SER A 69 -22.47 -18.71 -0.77
CA SER A 69 -23.38 -17.58 -0.48
C SER A 69 -23.50 -16.57 -1.63
N ASN A 70 -22.68 -16.69 -2.67
CA ASN A 70 -22.68 -15.80 -3.84
C ASN A 70 -23.30 -16.47 -5.09
N SER A 71 -23.23 -15.82 -6.27
CA SER A 71 -23.77 -16.38 -7.53
C SER A 71 -22.99 -17.57 -8.10
N GLY A 72 -21.93 -18.01 -7.43
CA GLY A 72 -21.01 -19.06 -7.85
C GLY A 72 -19.87 -18.57 -8.74
N TRP A 73 -19.67 -17.25 -8.89
CA TRP A 73 -18.68 -16.73 -9.86
C TRP A 73 -17.24 -17.20 -9.57
N THR A 74 -16.92 -17.48 -8.31
CA THR A 74 -15.62 -17.95 -7.86
C THR A 74 -15.31 -19.40 -8.29
N LEU A 75 -16.32 -20.15 -8.71
CA LEU A 75 -16.21 -21.54 -9.19
C LEU A 75 -15.96 -21.64 -10.70
N LEU A 76 -16.00 -20.52 -11.43
CA LEU A 76 -15.71 -20.54 -12.87
C LEU A 76 -14.21 -20.68 -13.13
N ASP A 77 -13.87 -21.31 -14.26
CA ASP A 77 -12.49 -21.43 -14.75
C ASP A 77 -11.81 -20.07 -14.90
N ALA A 78 -12.55 -19.04 -15.31
CA ALA A 78 -12.04 -17.68 -15.40
C ALA A 78 -11.61 -17.11 -14.04
N ALA A 79 -12.36 -17.41 -12.97
CA ALA A 79 -12.00 -17.00 -11.62
C ALA A 79 -10.77 -17.77 -11.13
N GLU A 80 -10.68 -19.07 -11.41
CA GLU A 80 -9.50 -19.88 -11.09
C GLU A 80 -8.22 -19.34 -11.78
N GLN A 81 -8.33 -18.88 -13.03
CA GLN A 81 -7.22 -18.20 -13.70
C GLN A 81 -6.79 -16.93 -12.97
N ILE A 82 -7.73 -16.10 -12.50
CA ILE A 82 -7.43 -14.88 -11.75
C ILE A 82 -6.76 -15.20 -10.41
N PHE A 83 -7.22 -16.23 -9.69
CA PHE A 83 -6.59 -16.69 -8.45
C PHE A 83 -5.16 -17.17 -8.70
N LYS A 84 -4.93 -17.93 -9.77
CA LYS A 84 -3.60 -18.41 -10.15
C LYS A 84 -2.67 -17.25 -10.53
N LEU A 85 -3.12 -16.33 -11.39
CA LEU A 85 -2.32 -15.18 -11.84
C LEU A 85 -2.00 -14.24 -10.69
N SER A 86 -2.97 -13.90 -9.83
CA SER A 86 -2.73 -13.05 -8.67
C SER A 86 -1.72 -13.65 -7.70
N ARG A 87 -1.72 -14.98 -7.51
CA ARG A 87 -0.70 -15.68 -6.73
C ARG A 87 0.68 -15.64 -7.39
N GLN A 88 0.75 -15.83 -8.71
CA GLN A 88 2.01 -15.78 -9.48
C GLN A 88 2.69 -14.40 -9.45
N ARG A 89 1.92 -13.33 -9.18
CA ARG A 89 2.48 -11.98 -9.00
C ARG A 89 3.16 -11.78 -7.64
N VAL A 90 2.95 -12.66 -6.67
CA VAL A 90 3.51 -12.57 -5.31
C VAL A 90 4.52 -13.68 -5.03
N PHE A 91 4.30 -14.86 -5.61
CA PHE A 91 5.12 -16.04 -5.39
C PHE A 91 5.73 -16.55 -6.68
N ASN A 92 7.01 -16.94 -6.61
CA ASN A 92 7.71 -17.56 -7.73
C ASN A 92 7.29 -19.04 -7.91
N GLY A 93 7.85 -19.70 -8.93
CA GLY A 93 7.56 -21.11 -9.24
C GLY A 93 7.88 -22.10 -8.10
N GLN A 94 8.76 -21.70 -7.16
CA GLN A 94 9.16 -22.49 -5.99
C GLN A 94 8.34 -22.17 -4.74
N GLN A 95 7.29 -21.36 -4.85
CA GLN A 95 6.47 -20.87 -3.71
C GLN A 95 7.24 -19.99 -2.73
N GLU A 96 8.28 -19.31 -3.21
CA GLU A 96 9.00 -18.31 -2.43
C GLU A 96 8.39 -16.93 -2.68
N PHE A 97 8.45 -16.08 -1.66
CA PHE A 97 7.96 -14.71 -1.71
C PHE A 97 8.89 -13.86 -2.58
N GLU A 98 8.37 -13.45 -3.74
CA GLU A 98 9.05 -12.63 -4.73
C GLU A 98 7.99 -11.79 -5.47
N PRO A 99 7.47 -10.74 -4.82
CA PRO A 99 6.41 -9.93 -5.39
C PRO A 99 6.89 -9.08 -6.57
N GLU A 100 6.03 -8.99 -7.58
CA GLU A 100 6.22 -8.19 -8.78
C GLU A 100 6.29 -6.69 -8.41
N PRO A 101 7.37 -5.98 -8.80
CA PRO A 101 7.47 -4.54 -8.59
C PRO A 101 6.53 -3.78 -9.52
N CYS A 102 5.94 -2.68 -9.04
CA CYS A 102 5.09 -1.84 -9.87
C CYS A 102 5.92 -1.11 -10.95
N PRO A 103 5.60 -1.23 -12.25
CA PRO A 103 6.40 -0.65 -13.33
C PRO A 103 6.45 0.88 -13.26
N LYS A 104 5.34 1.52 -12.85
CA LYS A 104 5.26 2.98 -12.65
C LYS A 104 6.29 3.48 -11.63
N TRP A 105 6.60 2.68 -10.62
CA TRP A 105 7.48 3.09 -9.53
C TRP A 105 8.95 2.98 -9.91
N GLN A 106 9.30 2.03 -10.77
CA GLN A 106 10.64 1.96 -11.38
C GLN A 106 10.91 3.21 -12.22
N THR A 107 9.99 3.57 -13.11
CA THR A 107 10.12 4.78 -13.94
C THR A 107 10.21 6.04 -13.08
N LEU A 108 9.40 6.14 -12.02
CA LEU A 108 9.46 7.28 -11.11
C LEU A 108 10.82 7.36 -10.38
N THR A 109 11.36 6.23 -9.95
CA THR A 109 12.67 6.18 -9.28
C THR A 109 13.79 6.62 -10.22
N ASP A 110 13.75 6.17 -11.47
CA ASP A 110 14.71 6.60 -12.50
C ASP A 110 14.61 8.10 -12.78
N LEU A 111 13.38 8.63 -12.90
CA LEU A 111 13.13 10.05 -13.12
C LEU A 111 13.66 10.92 -11.97
N LEU A 112 13.38 10.51 -10.72
CA LEU A 112 13.83 11.24 -9.53
C LEU A 112 15.35 11.15 -9.30
N THR A 113 15.98 10.03 -9.68
CA THR A 113 17.40 9.78 -9.40
C THR A 113 18.33 10.29 -10.52
N LYS A 114 17.91 10.16 -11.79
CA LYS A 114 18.79 10.42 -12.95
C LYS A 114 18.35 11.66 -13.72
N GLU A 115 17.09 11.74 -14.10
CA GLU A 115 16.61 12.76 -15.04
C GLU A 115 16.51 14.15 -14.39
N VAL A 116 15.78 14.27 -13.28
CA VAL A 116 15.60 15.55 -12.59
C VAL A 116 16.94 16.16 -12.14
N PRO A 117 17.85 15.42 -11.47
CA PRO A 117 19.16 15.96 -11.13
C PRO A 117 20.01 16.28 -12.37
N GLY A 118 19.89 15.50 -13.45
CA GLY A 118 20.61 15.70 -14.71
C GLY A 118 20.20 17.00 -15.41
N ASP A 119 18.90 17.23 -15.58
CA ASP A 119 18.36 18.44 -16.21
C ASP A 119 18.62 19.67 -15.36
N MET A 120 18.54 19.56 -14.04
CA MET A 120 18.84 20.68 -13.15
C MET A 120 20.32 21.05 -13.11
N ARG A 121 21.23 20.08 -13.23
CA ARG A 121 22.66 20.36 -13.41
C ARG A 121 22.93 21.11 -14.71
N ARG A 122 22.20 20.79 -15.78
CA ARG A 122 22.28 21.50 -17.07
C ARG A 122 21.68 22.91 -17.02
N SER A 123 20.66 23.13 -16.19
CA SER A 123 19.90 24.39 -16.12
C SER A 123 20.41 25.39 -15.07
N ARG A 124 21.54 25.12 -14.38
CA ARG A 124 22.02 25.95 -13.26
C ARG A 124 22.24 27.44 -13.62
N ARG A 125 21.34 28.30 -13.10
CA ARG A 125 21.54 29.73 -12.79
C ARG A 125 21.26 30.11 -11.32
N SER A 126 20.91 29.16 -10.44
CA SER A 126 20.59 29.44 -9.03
C SER A 126 21.07 28.32 -8.10
N GLU A 127 21.56 28.68 -6.90
CA GLU A 127 22.14 27.80 -5.87
C GLU A 127 21.11 27.03 -5.03
N GLN A 128 19.82 27.18 -5.32
CA GLN A 128 18.75 26.57 -4.52
C GLN A 128 18.62 25.06 -4.80
N GLN A 129 18.37 24.29 -3.74
CA GLN A 129 18.11 22.85 -3.84
C GLN A 129 16.83 22.57 -4.65
N PRO A 130 16.79 21.46 -5.44
CA PRO A 130 15.59 21.03 -6.14
C PRO A 130 14.40 20.85 -5.20
N LYS A 131 13.28 21.49 -5.52
CA LYS A 131 11.99 21.16 -4.91
C LYS A 131 11.13 20.49 -5.97
N VAL A 132 10.77 19.23 -5.74
CA VAL A 132 9.89 18.45 -6.63
C VAL A 132 8.55 18.26 -5.93
N LEU A 133 7.46 18.64 -6.60
CA LEU A 133 6.10 18.41 -6.14
C LEU A 133 5.49 17.26 -6.96
N ILE A 134 5.10 16.17 -6.30
CA ILE A 134 4.41 15.05 -6.94
C ILE A 134 2.93 15.11 -6.58
N LEU A 135 2.06 15.21 -7.59
CA LEU A 135 0.62 15.23 -7.42
C LEU A 135 0.06 13.82 -7.58
N CYS A 136 -0.73 13.36 -6.61
CA CYS A 136 -1.39 12.06 -6.60
C CYS A 136 -2.92 12.24 -6.66
N GLN A 137 -3.63 11.22 -7.12
CA GLN A 137 -5.09 11.28 -7.22
C GLN A 137 -5.78 11.32 -5.85
N ASP A 138 -5.35 10.45 -4.92
CA ASP A 138 -6.00 10.23 -3.63
C ASP A 138 -4.97 10.18 -2.49
N ALA A 139 -5.40 10.48 -1.25
CA ALA A 139 -4.53 10.50 -0.07
C ALA A 139 -3.85 9.15 0.21
N ARG A 140 -4.56 8.04 -0.06
CA ARG A 140 -4.02 6.69 0.03
C ARG A 140 -2.81 6.49 -0.87
N THR A 141 -2.91 6.92 -2.12
CA THR A 141 -1.80 6.84 -3.09
C THR A 141 -0.63 7.72 -2.67
N CYS A 142 -0.90 8.89 -2.08
CA CYS A 142 0.14 9.74 -1.50
C CYS A 142 0.88 9.02 -0.36
N HIS A 143 0.15 8.36 0.54
CA HIS A 143 0.76 7.58 1.62
C HIS A 143 1.61 6.42 1.09
N GLN A 144 1.06 5.64 0.16
CA GLN A 144 1.80 4.53 -0.47
C GLN A 144 3.08 5.02 -1.13
N LEU A 145 3.00 6.13 -1.87
CA LEU A 145 4.15 6.74 -2.52
C LEU A 145 5.18 7.22 -1.50
N LYS A 146 4.74 7.87 -0.41
CA LYS A 146 5.63 8.27 0.68
C LYS A 146 6.36 7.08 1.28
N GLN A 147 5.66 5.98 1.56
CA GLN A 147 6.28 4.76 2.10
C GLN A 147 7.27 4.15 1.11
N TYR A 148 6.90 4.06 -0.17
CA TYR A 148 7.77 3.57 -1.23
C TYR A 148 9.06 4.39 -1.36
N LEU A 149 8.96 5.73 -1.39
CA LEU A 149 10.11 6.62 -1.51
C LEU A 149 11.00 6.62 -0.25
N THR A 150 10.43 6.35 0.92
CA THR A 150 11.19 6.33 2.20
C THR A 150 11.92 5.00 2.41
N GLN A 151 11.27 3.88 2.11
CA GLN A 151 11.76 2.55 2.46
C GLN A 151 12.31 1.74 1.27
N GLY A 152 11.99 2.15 0.04
CA GLY A 152 12.26 1.40 -1.18
C GLY A 152 11.22 0.32 -1.48
N GLY A 153 11.16 -0.12 -2.75
CA GLY A 153 10.15 -1.06 -3.24
C GLY A 153 10.08 -2.40 -2.51
N PRO A 154 11.21 -3.14 -2.36
CA PRO A 154 11.18 -4.45 -1.72
C PRO A 154 10.78 -4.39 -0.24
N ARG A 155 11.18 -3.34 0.50
CA ARG A 155 10.76 -3.19 1.91
C ARG A 155 9.30 -2.82 2.02
N PHE A 156 8.83 -1.92 1.14
CA PHE A 156 7.42 -1.56 1.07
C PHE A 156 6.53 -2.79 0.82
N LEU A 157 6.85 -3.61 -0.19
CA LEU A 157 6.05 -4.80 -0.53
C LEU A 157 6.08 -5.86 0.57
N LEU A 158 7.23 -6.02 1.26
CA LEU A 158 7.32 -6.90 2.42
C LEU A 158 6.46 -6.38 3.58
N GLN A 159 6.46 -5.07 3.84
CA GLN A 159 5.59 -4.46 4.84
C GLN A 159 4.11 -4.67 4.51
N GLN A 160 3.71 -4.47 3.25
CA GLN A 160 2.33 -4.73 2.80
C GLN A 160 1.94 -6.21 3.00
N ALA A 161 2.87 -7.14 2.76
CA ALA A 161 2.61 -8.57 2.98
C ALA A 161 2.31 -8.89 4.44
N LEU A 162 3.08 -8.29 5.36
CA LEU A 162 2.87 -8.44 6.79
C LEU A 162 1.55 -7.80 7.24
N GLN A 163 1.23 -6.59 6.75
CA GLN A 163 -0.02 -5.90 7.07
C GLN A 163 -1.26 -6.66 6.62
N HIS A 164 -1.16 -7.38 5.49
CA HIS A 164 -2.27 -8.13 4.92
C HIS A 164 -2.24 -9.62 5.24
N GLU A 165 -1.38 -10.06 6.16
CA GLU A 165 -1.25 -11.47 6.57
C GLU A 165 -1.03 -12.43 5.38
N VAL A 166 -0.29 -11.95 4.37
CA VAL A 166 0.13 -12.77 3.25
C VAL A 166 1.23 -13.71 3.73
N PRO A 167 1.16 -15.02 3.46
CA PRO A 167 2.13 -15.97 3.98
C PRO A 167 3.51 -15.72 3.35
N VAL A 168 4.40 -15.07 4.10
CA VAL A 168 5.80 -14.89 3.75
C VAL A 168 6.55 -16.12 4.26
N GLY A 169 6.56 -17.19 3.46
CA GLY A 169 7.26 -18.43 3.79
C GLY A 169 8.77 -18.27 3.65
N LYS A 170 9.33 -18.81 2.56
CA LYS A 170 10.73 -18.57 2.18
C LYS A 170 10.80 -17.30 1.33
N LEU A 171 11.72 -16.39 1.65
CA LEU A 171 12.04 -15.28 0.76
C LEU A 171 12.98 -15.81 -0.32
N SER A 172 12.77 -15.39 -1.58
CA SER A 172 13.72 -15.62 -2.66
C SER A 172 15.06 -14.94 -2.32
N ASP A 173 16.18 -15.61 -2.59
CA ASP A 173 17.53 -15.09 -2.33
C ASP A 173 17.77 -13.75 -3.02
N ASN A 174 17.16 -13.54 -4.19
CA ASN A 174 17.22 -12.30 -4.94
C ASN A 174 16.52 -11.17 -4.18
N TYR A 175 15.32 -11.44 -3.68
CA TYR A 175 14.50 -10.49 -2.94
C TYR A 175 15.10 -10.14 -1.57
N ALA A 176 15.72 -11.12 -0.90
CA ALA A 176 16.43 -10.90 0.36
C ALA A 176 17.63 -9.95 0.17
N LYS A 177 18.37 -10.07 -0.93
CA LYS A 177 19.46 -9.14 -1.27
C LYS A 177 18.93 -7.74 -1.60
N GLU A 178 17.86 -7.65 -2.38
CA GLU A 178 17.29 -6.37 -2.79
C GLU A 178 16.72 -5.57 -1.60
N SER A 179 16.05 -6.24 -0.67
CA SER A 179 15.51 -5.64 0.55
C SER A 179 16.58 -5.16 1.55
N GLN A 180 17.78 -5.74 1.51
CA GLN A 180 18.93 -5.34 2.32
C GLN A 180 19.77 -4.23 1.68
N THR A 181 19.66 -4.05 0.37
CA THR A 181 20.44 -3.05 -0.36
C THR A 181 19.91 -1.65 -0.02
N ARG A 182 20.54 -1.00 0.97
CA ARG A 182 20.30 0.41 1.26
C ARG A 182 20.69 1.27 0.05
N VAL A 183 19.85 2.23 -0.30
CA VAL A 183 20.36 3.54 -0.74
C VAL A 183 21.02 4.15 0.50
N ALA A 184 22.34 3.98 0.65
CA ALA A 184 23.07 4.36 1.85
C ALA A 184 23.52 5.84 1.83
N PRO A 185 23.37 6.56 2.94
CA PRO A 185 24.41 7.43 3.48
C PRO A 185 25.28 6.65 4.50
N PRO A 186 26.48 7.16 4.86
CA PRO A 186 27.61 6.34 5.28
C PRO A 186 27.45 5.71 6.67
N LYS A 187 28.17 4.59 6.84
CA LYS A 187 28.22 3.75 8.03
C LYS A 187 28.86 4.49 9.22
N ASN A 188 28.31 4.29 10.41
CA ASN A 188 29.10 4.14 11.63
C ASN A 188 28.46 3.12 12.59
N VAL A 189 29.03 1.91 12.51
CA VAL A 189 29.44 0.94 13.54
C VAL A 189 28.86 1.07 14.98
N SER A 190 28.15 -0.02 15.35
CA SER A 190 28.10 -0.74 16.64
C SER A 190 27.42 -0.15 17.89
N SER A 191 26.42 -0.86 18.43
CA SER A 191 26.66 -1.95 19.42
C SER A 191 25.36 -2.60 19.93
N ASN A 192 25.44 -3.92 20.15
CA ASN A 192 24.62 -4.88 20.93
C ASN A 192 23.47 -4.37 21.82
N LYS A 193 22.38 -5.15 21.95
CA LYS A 193 22.17 -6.10 23.09
C LYS A 193 20.76 -6.74 23.13
N GLU A 194 20.76 -8.08 23.14
CA GLU A 194 19.92 -9.09 23.82
C GLU A 194 18.38 -9.06 23.87
N LEU A 195 17.86 -10.30 23.74
CA LEU A 195 16.50 -10.79 23.99
C LEU A 195 16.05 -10.62 25.45
N ARG A 196 14.75 -10.36 25.66
CA ARG A 196 13.96 -10.99 26.74
C ARG A 196 12.50 -11.23 26.31
N ARG A 197 12.06 -12.47 26.56
CA ARG A 197 10.68 -12.97 26.61
C ARG A 197 9.97 -12.37 27.83
N GLU A 198 8.70 -12.02 27.67
CA GLU A 198 7.72 -12.08 28.75
C GLU A 198 6.45 -12.78 28.24
N GLU A 199 6.03 -13.81 28.97
CA GLU A 199 4.72 -14.46 28.89
C GLU A 199 3.76 -13.72 29.81
N VAL A 200 2.50 -13.52 29.39
CA VAL A 200 1.37 -13.38 30.33
C VAL A 200 0.13 -14.10 29.76
N SER A 201 -0.41 -14.97 30.62
CA SER A 201 -1.60 -15.81 30.48
C SER A 201 -2.88 -15.05 30.88
N GLY A 202 -4.03 -15.39 30.27
CA GLY A 202 -5.36 -14.98 30.75
C GLY A 202 -6.48 -15.24 29.73
N SER A 203 -7.53 -15.97 30.15
CA SER A 203 -8.43 -16.77 29.31
C SER A 203 -9.85 -16.19 29.10
N GLN A 204 -10.37 -16.32 27.86
CA GLN A 204 -11.76 -16.59 27.37
C GLN A 204 -12.98 -15.68 27.69
N PRO A 205 -14.12 -15.73 26.92
CA PRO A 205 -14.36 -16.05 25.49
C PRO A 205 -15.31 -15.01 24.78
N PRO A 206 -15.65 -15.13 23.47
CA PRO A 206 -16.83 -14.44 22.93
C PRO A 206 -17.87 -15.38 22.29
N SER A 207 -19.12 -14.98 22.45
CA SER A 207 -20.34 -15.59 21.90
C SER A 207 -20.87 -14.76 20.71
N VAL A 208 -21.23 -15.45 19.61
CA VAL A 208 -22.31 -15.14 18.63
C VAL A 208 -22.23 -13.75 17.95
N GLY A 209 -21.98 -13.57 16.66
CA GLY A 209 -22.46 -14.32 15.48
C GLY A 209 -23.69 -13.64 14.89
N MET A 210 -23.52 -12.48 14.22
CA MET A 210 -24.36 -11.94 13.11
C MET A 210 -24.01 -10.51 12.61
N ASP A 211 -22.98 -9.82 13.13
CA ASP A 211 -22.65 -8.42 12.72
C ASP A 211 -21.41 -8.25 11.81
N GLU A 212 -20.71 -9.33 11.47
CA GLU A 212 -19.38 -9.27 10.83
C GLU A 212 -19.40 -8.70 9.40
N LEU A 213 -20.48 -8.93 8.65
CA LEU A 213 -20.64 -8.41 7.28
C LEU A 213 -20.98 -6.91 7.23
N ALA A 214 -21.73 -6.40 8.22
CA ALA A 214 -22.02 -4.98 8.33
C ALA A 214 -20.79 -4.21 8.82
N GLN A 215 -20.05 -4.80 9.76
CA GLN A 215 -18.83 -4.25 10.31
C GLN A 215 -17.72 -4.12 9.24
N LEU A 216 -17.57 -5.11 8.36
CA LEU A 216 -16.62 -5.07 7.23
C LEU A 216 -16.94 -4.00 6.17
N LEU A 217 -18.22 -3.65 5.99
CA LEU A 217 -18.60 -2.56 5.08
C LEU A 217 -18.34 -1.19 5.71
N SER A 218 -18.52 -1.06 7.03
CA SER A 218 -18.19 0.17 7.76
C SER A 218 -16.70 0.40 7.97
N GLU A 219 -15.90 -0.67 8.11
CA GLU A 219 -14.43 -0.58 8.26
C GLU A 219 -13.75 0.00 7.02
N SER A 220 -14.39 -0.13 5.84
CA SER A 220 -13.93 0.50 4.62
C SER A 220 -14.06 2.03 4.62
N GLU A 221 -14.86 2.61 5.53
CA GLU A 221 -15.03 4.05 5.71
C GLU A 221 -14.19 4.61 6.89
N THR A 222 -13.91 3.80 7.93
CA THR A 222 -13.21 4.28 9.14
C THR A 222 -11.68 4.35 9.03
N GLU A 223 -11.06 3.72 8.02
CA GLU A 223 -9.63 3.95 7.71
C GLU A 223 -9.31 5.42 7.39
N GLY A 224 -10.32 6.25 7.09
CA GLY A 224 -10.17 7.69 6.87
C GLY A 224 -9.91 8.51 8.14
N GLN A 225 -10.32 8.05 9.31
CA GLN A 225 -10.29 8.86 10.55
C GLN A 225 -8.95 8.81 11.29
N HIS A 226 -8.12 7.79 11.08
CA HIS A 226 -6.77 7.73 11.66
C HIS A 226 -5.75 8.62 10.93
N PHE A 227 -6.15 9.35 9.89
CA PHE A 227 -5.21 10.00 8.96
C PHE A 227 -5.05 11.52 9.17
N GLU A 228 -5.94 12.17 9.93
CA GLU A 228 -5.88 13.62 10.16
C GLU A 228 -4.66 14.06 10.99
N GLU A 229 -4.07 13.19 11.81
CA GLU A 229 -2.90 13.53 12.65
C GLU A 229 -1.57 13.65 11.88
N SER A 230 -1.54 13.34 10.58
CA SER A 230 -0.29 13.33 9.80
C SER A 230 -0.03 14.58 8.94
N TYR A 231 -0.88 15.61 9.08
CA TYR A 231 -0.70 16.90 8.40
C TYR A 231 0.20 17.85 9.22
N MET A 232 1.52 17.67 9.09
CA MET A 232 2.55 18.73 9.00
C MET A 232 3.91 18.06 9.22
N LEU A 233 4.64 17.79 8.14
CA LEU A 233 6.07 17.48 8.21
C LEU A 233 6.80 18.37 7.21
N THR A 234 7.04 19.60 7.65
CA THR A 234 8.08 20.45 7.09
C THR A 234 9.41 19.81 7.48
N MET A 235 10.08 19.12 6.55
CA MET A 235 11.46 18.67 6.76
C MET A 235 12.41 19.84 6.57
N THR A 236 12.51 20.72 7.58
CA THR A 236 13.70 21.53 7.77
C THR A 236 14.64 20.77 8.69
N GLN A 237 15.65 20.13 8.11
CA GLN A 237 16.82 19.72 8.88
C GLN A 237 17.53 20.99 9.33
N SER A 238 17.51 21.25 10.63
CA SER A 238 18.41 22.21 11.28
C SER A 238 19.84 21.70 11.09
N VAL A 239 20.60 22.34 10.21
CA VAL A 239 22.04 22.13 10.16
C VAL A 239 22.64 22.96 11.28
N GLU A 240 23.14 22.26 12.31
CA GLU A 240 24.01 22.84 13.32
C GLU A 240 25.24 23.44 12.62
N VAL A 241 25.43 24.75 12.78
CA VAL A 241 26.68 25.41 12.41
C VAL A 241 27.41 25.77 13.70
N GLY A 242 28.50 25.06 13.95
CA GLY A 242 29.59 25.49 14.82
C GLY A 242 30.81 24.58 14.61
N PRO A 243 32.05 25.05 14.81
CA PRO A 243 32.46 26.36 15.32
C PRO A 243 33.36 27.15 14.34
N ALA A 244 33.28 28.48 14.37
CA ALA A 244 34.37 29.34 13.90
C ALA A 244 34.94 30.06 15.11
N THR A 245 36.15 29.67 15.50
CA THR A 245 37.00 30.35 16.48
C THR A 245 37.38 31.74 15.96
N ILE A 246 36.92 32.79 16.63
CA ILE A 246 37.59 34.09 16.62
C ILE A 246 37.69 34.56 18.07
N ASP A 247 38.93 34.56 18.55
CA ASP A 247 39.38 35.17 19.80
C ASP A 247 38.96 36.64 19.91
N ILE A 248 38.21 36.98 20.95
CA ILE A 248 38.18 38.35 21.48
C ILE A 248 38.37 38.26 23.00
N LYS A 249 39.50 38.82 23.42
CA LYS A 249 40.05 38.89 24.79
C LYS A 249 39.19 39.79 25.70
N PRO A 250 38.89 39.42 26.96
CA PRO A 250 38.28 40.32 27.96
C PRO A 250 39.39 41.17 28.63
N ASP A 251 39.16 42.44 28.97
CA ASP A 251 38.70 42.99 30.26
C ASP A 251 39.11 44.50 30.31
N PRO A 252 38.83 45.34 31.34
CA PRO A 252 37.76 45.34 32.36
C PRO A 252 37.11 46.75 32.54
N ASP A 253 36.24 46.86 33.55
CA ASP A 253 35.54 48.02 34.14
C ASP A 253 36.16 49.43 34.06
N VAL A 254 35.25 50.42 34.24
CA VAL A 254 35.33 51.65 35.06
C VAL A 254 34.83 52.90 34.29
N SER A 255 33.56 53.26 34.54
CA SER A 255 33.08 54.54 35.13
C SER A 255 31.65 54.86 34.73
#